data_AF-A0A0Q1BJK1-F1
#
_entry.id   AF-A0A0Q1BJK1-F1
#
_cell.length_a   1.000
_cell.length_b   1.000
_cell.length_c   1.000
_cell.angle_alpha   90.00
_cell.angle_beta   90.00
_cell.angle_gamma   90.00
#
_symmetry.space_group_name_H-M   'P 1'
#
loop_
_entity.id
_entity.type
_entity.pdbx_description
1 polymer ?
#
loop_
_entity_poly.entity_id
_entity_poly.type
_entity_poly.pdbx_seq_one_letter_code
_entity_poly.pdbx_strand_id
1 'polypeptide(L)'
;MERKEVNFLKLKNNIEINDGSELKQLLKKRKNHHFYSSKVKRTSHTDFDFTGAIFSWSQDYISTPLTNVDGFQYDEIIVDLAVQVILVENSFDYSKTFRKPIILEISLHAFVFIESNLHGDINLLNQEQKSLLIFHKTYERELERSGIKMLHENTYQGQEAFSFFTRIWKNVDIEDSAMVTGSSHDYFTELNECHRKIMYSVGCSNIWGRYITHFQDNSYNFQGSKVYPVKQNYFDVRYVSYLENAIEELYTFYERLAYLIYLFLKPTSFLQFSLSYNKLFERRTKREVIERYAHLTTDANYAYFFRRINNEHKKLSTYRHPLVHYQSTNETIKGSYNASFTTKWLHHATSDESKLLKIQNEIEDIRIFVNKELNNCKVSFEHAVLLIEGLNSNI
;
A
#
# COMPACT_ATOMS: atom_id res chain seq x y z
N MET A 1 -7.32 36.16 -9.59
CA MET A 1 -7.11 34.85 -10.21
C MET A 1 -6.16 34.08 -9.30
N GLU A 2 -6.62 32.98 -8.71
CA GLU A 2 -5.79 32.16 -7.83
C GLU A 2 -4.66 31.50 -8.64
N ARG A 3 -3.49 31.25 -8.03
CA ARG A 3 -2.33 30.62 -8.69
C ARG A 3 -2.70 29.39 -9.53
N LYS A 4 -3.58 28.54 -9.00
CA LYS A 4 -4.08 27.32 -9.66
C LYS A 4 -4.80 27.63 -10.99
N GLU A 5 -5.55 28.72 -11.04
CA GLU A 5 -6.30 29.15 -12.24
C GLU A 5 -5.36 29.69 -13.31
N VAL A 6 -4.32 30.44 -12.90
CA VAL A 6 -3.28 30.94 -13.81
C VAL A 6 -2.57 29.78 -14.50
N ASN A 7 -2.11 28.79 -13.72
CA ASN A 7 -1.35 27.67 -14.26
C ASN A 7 -2.21 26.70 -15.07
N PHE A 8 -3.48 26.51 -14.69
CA PHE A 8 -4.43 25.77 -15.52
C PHE A 8 -4.67 26.47 -16.87
N LEU A 9 -4.84 27.79 -16.88
CA LEU A 9 -5.00 28.57 -18.11
C LEU A 9 -3.74 28.48 -19.01
N LYS A 10 -2.54 28.52 -18.42
CA LYS A 10 -1.30 28.30 -19.16
C LYS A 10 -1.26 26.92 -19.83
N LEU A 11 -1.65 25.86 -19.12
CA LEU A 11 -1.73 24.50 -19.67
C LEU A 11 -2.73 24.44 -20.83
N LYS A 12 -3.93 25.00 -20.64
CA LYS A 12 -4.96 25.06 -21.66
C LYS A 12 -4.45 25.76 -22.92
N ASN A 13 -3.88 26.95 -22.77
CA ASN A 13 -3.33 27.71 -23.88
C ASN A 13 -2.22 26.93 -24.60
N ASN A 14 -1.32 26.28 -23.86
CA ASN A 14 -0.23 25.50 -24.47
C ASN A 14 -0.74 24.34 -25.35
N ILE A 15 -1.77 23.63 -24.89
CA ILE A 15 -2.38 22.54 -25.66
C ILE A 15 -3.19 23.05 -26.85
N GLU A 16 -3.89 24.17 -26.71
CA GLU A 16 -4.74 24.73 -27.78
C GLU A 16 -3.93 25.52 -28.83
N ILE A 17 -2.73 26.00 -28.50
CA ILE A 17 -1.83 26.69 -29.44
C ILE A 17 -1.44 25.75 -30.61
N ASN A 18 -1.40 26.32 -31.82
CA ASN A 18 -1.05 25.63 -33.07
C ASN A 18 -1.88 24.35 -33.30
N ASP A 19 -3.20 24.43 -33.09
CA ASP A 19 -4.16 23.36 -33.34
C ASP A 19 -3.76 22.03 -32.68
N GLY A 20 -3.48 22.00 -31.37
CA GLY A 20 -3.21 20.74 -30.68
C GLY A 20 -1.86 20.10 -31.00
N SER A 21 -0.88 20.86 -31.51
CA SER A 21 0.43 20.34 -31.95
C SER A 21 1.15 19.48 -30.89
N GLU A 22 1.14 19.89 -29.62
CA GLU A 22 1.72 19.14 -28.51
C GLU A 22 0.99 17.80 -28.31
N LEU A 23 -0.35 17.84 -28.29
CA LEU A 23 -1.17 16.63 -28.15
C LEU A 23 -0.95 15.67 -29.33
N LYS A 24 -0.79 16.19 -30.55
CA LYS A 24 -0.43 15.42 -31.74
C LYS A 24 0.93 14.70 -31.56
N GLN A 25 1.93 15.39 -31.03
CA GLN A 25 3.24 14.78 -30.75
C GLN A 25 3.15 13.69 -29.69
N LEU A 26 2.38 13.93 -28.61
CA LEU A 26 2.17 12.95 -27.56
C LEU A 26 1.46 11.70 -28.09
N LEU A 27 0.38 11.84 -28.86
CA LEU A 27 -0.38 10.71 -29.41
C LEU A 27 0.43 9.85 -30.38
N LYS A 28 1.43 10.43 -31.08
CA LYS A 28 2.35 9.66 -31.94
C LYS A 28 3.26 8.71 -31.16
N LYS A 29 3.55 8.98 -29.88
CA LYS A 29 4.39 8.10 -29.04
C LYS A 29 3.72 6.74 -28.87
N ARG A 30 4.47 5.64 -29.08
CA ARG A 30 3.95 4.25 -29.00
C ARG A 30 3.19 3.95 -27.71
N LYS A 31 3.64 4.50 -26.58
CA LYS A 31 2.97 4.34 -25.27
C LYS A 31 1.51 4.80 -25.27
N ASN A 32 1.14 5.72 -26.16
CA ASN A 32 -0.19 6.34 -26.25
C ASN A 32 -1.07 5.74 -27.37
N HIS A 33 -0.60 4.72 -28.09
CA HIS A 33 -1.40 4.12 -29.18
C HIS A 33 -2.69 3.47 -28.69
N HIS A 34 -2.74 3.08 -27.42
CA HIS A 34 -3.91 2.45 -26.81
C HIS A 34 -5.17 3.36 -26.79
N PHE A 35 -5.01 4.69 -26.90
CA PHE A 35 -6.16 5.61 -26.98
C PHE A 35 -6.97 5.47 -28.27
N TYR A 36 -6.35 4.98 -29.35
CA TYR A 36 -6.99 4.97 -30.67
C TYR A 36 -6.78 3.66 -31.45
N SER A 37 -6.01 2.71 -30.93
CA SER A 37 -5.70 1.44 -31.61
C SER A 37 -6.95 0.62 -31.96
N SER A 38 -8.01 0.70 -31.17
CA SER A 38 -9.30 0.04 -31.47
C SER A 38 -10.06 0.68 -32.64
N LYS A 39 -9.65 1.87 -33.10
CA LYS A 39 -10.33 2.66 -34.13
C LYS A 39 -9.63 2.60 -35.50
N VAL A 40 -8.44 2.00 -35.57
CA VAL A 40 -7.59 1.92 -36.76
C VAL A 40 -7.05 0.51 -36.96
N LYS A 41 -6.62 0.19 -38.18
CA LYS A 41 -5.92 -1.08 -38.43
C LYS A 41 -4.42 -0.96 -38.21
N ARG A 42 -3.84 0.23 -38.43
CA ARG A 42 -2.39 0.48 -38.43
C ARG A 42 -2.05 1.74 -37.64
N THR A 43 -1.79 1.59 -36.34
CA THR A 43 -1.48 2.71 -35.45
C THR A 43 -0.23 3.51 -35.85
N SER A 44 0.78 2.84 -36.44
CA SER A 44 2.03 3.47 -36.90
C SER A 44 1.89 4.32 -38.17
N HIS A 45 0.80 4.16 -38.91
CA HIS A 45 0.48 4.93 -40.13
C HIS A 45 -0.73 5.85 -39.91
N THR A 46 -1.08 6.08 -38.65
CA THR A 46 -2.18 6.96 -38.25
C THR A 46 -1.61 8.32 -37.87
N ASP A 47 -2.21 9.38 -38.39
CA ASP A 47 -2.02 10.75 -37.96
C ASP A 47 -3.33 11.35 -37.44
N PHE A 48 -3.22 12.52 -36.81
CA PHE A 48 -4.34 13.29 -36.32
C PHE A 48 -4.39 14.63 -37.03
N ASP A 49 -5.58 14.97 -37.50
CA ASP A 49 -5.93 16.27 -38.03
C ASP A 49 -6.77 17.01 -36.98
N PHE A 50 -6.12 18.00 -36.38
CA PHE A 50 -6.67 18.87 -35.34
C PHE A 50 -7.21 20.19 -35.91
N THR A 51 -7.21 20.37 -37.23
CA THR A 51 -7.73 21.58 -37.86
C THR A 51 -9.21 21.74 -37.49
N GLY A 52 -9.54 22.81 -36.74
CA GLY A 52 -10.90 23.01 -36.22
C GLY A 52 -11.30 22.06 -35.08
N ALA A 53 -10.33 21.48 -34.37
CA ALA A 53 -10.60 20.66 -33.20
C ALA A 53 -11.34 21.45 -32.11
N ILE A 54 -12.30 20.79 -31.46
CA ILE A 54 -13.05 21.36 -30.34
C ILE A 54 -12.51 20.72 -29.05
N PHE A 55 -11.98 21.55 -28.17
CA PHE A 55 -11.42 21.16 -26.88
C PHE A 55 -12.43 21.44 -25.76
N SER A 56 -12.85 20.38 -25.08
CA SER A 56 -13.76 20.44 -23.94
C SER A 56 -13.02 20.04 -22.66
N TRP A 57 -12.63 21.03 -21.87
CA TRP A 57 -11.89 20.84 -20.62
C TRP A 57 -12.84 20.67 -19.44
N SER A 58 -12.53 19.69 -18.58
CA SER A 58 -13.19 19.58 -17.28
C SER A 58 -12.92 20.82 -16.43
N GLN A 59 -13.95 21.31 -15.75
CA GLN A 59 -13.80 22.32 -14.70
C GLN A 59 -13.32 21.70 -13.38
N ASP A 60 -13.52 20.40 -13.21
CA ASP A 60 -13.01 19.62 -12.09
C ASP A 60 -11.59 19.13 -12.44
N TYR A 61 -10.58 19.87 -11.96
CA TYR A 61 -9.17 19.52 -12.08
C TYR A 61 -8.49 19.46 -10.72
N ILE A 62 -7.44 18.65 -10.62
CA ILE A 62 -6.58 18.57 -9.44
C ILE A 62 -5.36 19.44 -9.70
N SER A 63 -5.05 20.36 -8.79
CA SER A 63 -3.82 21.14 -8.78
C SER A 63 -3.13 20.97 -7.44
N THR A 64 -1.89 20.47 -7.47
CA THR A 64 -1.05 20.31 -6.27
C THR A 64 0.15 21.23 -6.40
N PRO A 65 0.30 22.26 -5.55
CA PRO A 65 1.48 23.11 -5.55
C PRO A 65 2.66 22.33 -4.97
N LEU A 66 3.79 22.36 -5.68
CA LEU A 66 5.02 21.65 -5.34
C LEU A 66 6.22 22.59 -5.47
N THR A 67 7.33 22.17 -4.86
CA THR A 67 8.64 22.82 -4.94
C THR A 67 9.68 21.75 -5.26
N ASN A 68 10.54 21.97 -6.25
CA ASN A 68 11.58 21.01 -6.58
C ASN A 68 12.79 21.15 -5.62
N VAL A 69 13.81 20.29 -5.80
CA VAL A 69 15.01 20.28 -4.97
C VAL A 69 15.79 21.61 -4.99
N ASP A 70 15.67 22.38 -6.08
CA ASP A 70 16.35 23.67 -6.26
C ASP A 70 15.50 24.85 -5.77
N GLY A 71 14.30 24.60 -5.21
CA GLY A 71 13.42 25.63 -4.68
C GLY A 71 12.45 26.25 -5.71
N PHE A 72 12.43 25.77 -6.96
CA PHE A 72 11.49 26.26 -7.97
C PHE A 72 10.07 25.74 -7.71
N GLN A 73 9.13 26.67 -7.72
CA GLN A 73 7.72 26.37 -7.52
C GLN A 73 7.03 26.01 -8.84
N TYR A 74 6.24 24.95 -8.79
CA TYR A 74 5.40 24.49 -9.90
C TYR A 74 4.09 23.93 -9.38
N ASP A 75 3.09 23.84 -10.25
CA ASP A 75 1.85 23.13 -9.97
C ASP A 75 1.83 21.85 -10.80
N GLU A 76 1.57 20.73 -10.13
CA GLU A 76 1.21 19.51 -10.79
C GLU A 76 -0.31 19.50 -11.04
N ILE A 77 -0.71 19.42 -12.30
CA ILE A 77 -2.10 19.49 -12.75
C ILE A 77 -2.54 18.16 -13.33
N ILE A 78 -3.70 17.66 -12.91
CA ILE A 78 -4.42 16.54 -13.53
C ILE A 78 -5.79 17.03 -13.96
N VAL A 79 -6.12 16.93 -15.24
CA VAL A 79 -7.39 17.42 -15.80
C VAL A 79 -7.88 16.53 -16.94
N ASP A 80 -9.19 16.33 -17.03
CA ASP A 80 -9.79 15.62 -18.15
C ASP A 80 -10.04 16.57 -19.33
N LEU A 81 -9.80 16.03 -20.52
CA LEU A 81 -9.94 16.72 -21.78
C LEU A 81 -10.64 15.79 -22.77
N ALA A 82 -11.74 16.25 -23.35
CA ALA A 82 -12.35 15.65 -24.52
C ALA A 82 -12.00 16.50 -25.76
N VAL A 83 -11.40 15.87 -26.78
CA VAL A 83 -11.07 16.55 -28.04
C VAL A 83 -11.76 15.89 -29.21
N GLN A 84 -12.52 16.68 -29.96
CA GLN A 84 -13.08 16.25 -31.24
C GLN A 84 -12.04 16.45 -32.33
N VAL A 85 -11.61 15.37 -32.97
CA VAL A 85 -10.53 15.38 -33.98
C VAL A 85 -10.85 14.44 -35.13
N ILE A 86 -10.18 14.64 -36.27
CA ILE A 86 -10.22 13.70 -37.38
C ILE A 86 -8.99 12.81 -37.32
N LEU A 87 -9.23 11.51 -37.16
CA LEU A 87 -8.20 10.50 -37.28
C LEU A 87 -7.97 10.18 -38.77
N VAL A 88 -6.69 10.11 -39.17
CA VAL A 88 -6.26 9.91 -40.57
C VAL A 88 -5.35 8.69 -40.65
N GLU A 89 -5.85 7.57 -41.16
CA GLU A 89 -5.06 6.35 -41.36
C GLU A 89 -4.64 6.21 -42.83
N ASN A 90 -3.34 6.10 -43.10
CA ASN A 90 -2.80 5.94 -44.44
C ASN A 90 -2.43 4.48 -44.75
N SER A 91 -2.59 4.06 -46.00
CA SER A 91 -2.02 2.81 -46.52
C SER A 91 -0.48 2.85 -46.56
N PHE A 92 0.16 1.69 -46.76
CA PHE A 92 1.63 1.58 -46.77
C PHE A 92 2.29 2.42 -47.88
N ASP A 93 1.59 2.57 -48.99
CA ASP A 93 1.96 3.35 -50.17
C ASP A 93 1.32 4.74 -50.17
N TYR A 94 0.64 5.15 -49.08
CA TYR A 94 -0.11 6.41 -48.96
C TYR A 94 -1.17 6.67 -50.05
N SER A 95 -1.56 5.64 -50.82
CA SER A 95 -2.55 5.75 -51.90
C SER A 95 -4.01 5.76 -51.42
N LYS A 96 -4.27 5.24 -50.21
CA LYS A 96 -5.59 5.24 -49.57
C LYS A 96 -5.51 5.89 -48.19
N THR A 97 -6.34 6.90 -48.00
CA THR A 97 -6.48 7.60 -46.72
C THR A 97 -7.88 7.36 -46.17
N PHE A 98 -7.95 6.76 -44.98
CA PHE A 98 -9.18 6.62 -44.21
C PHE A 98 -9.27 7.77 -43.21
N ARG A 99 -10.34 8.57 -43.29
CA ARG A 99 -10.60 9.69 -42.37
C ARG A 99 -11.83 9.37 -41.53
N LYS A 100 -11.72 9.51 -40.22
CA LYS A 100 -12.82 9.24 -39.28
C LYS A 100 -12.85 10.28 -38.18
N PRO A 101 -13.97 11.00 -37.98
CA PRO A 101 -14.13 11.84 -36.80
C PRO A 101 -14.21 10.96 -35.56
N ILE A 102 -13.47 11.34 -34.51
CA ILE A 102 -13.46 10.67 -33.22
C ILE A 102 -13.50 11.70 -32.10
N ILE A 103 -13.93 11.25 -30.93
CA ILE A 103 -13.75 11.98 -29.67
C ILE A 103 -12.66 11.25 -28.91
N LEU A 104 -11.58 11.95 -28.60
CA LEU A 104 -10.52 11.47 -27.72
C LEU A 104 -10.81 11.96 -26.30
N GLU A 105 -11.11 11.02 -25.41
CA GLU A 105 -11.25 11.27 -23.98
C GLU A 105 -9.94 10.88 -23.30
N ILE A 106 -9.21 11.88 -22.82
CA ILE A 106 -7.89 11.73 -22.23
C ILE A 106 -7.81 12.55 -20.95
N SER A 107 -6.95 12.13 -20.04
CA SER A 107 -6.58 12.93 -18.89
C SER A 107 -5.15 13.42 -19.09
N LEU A 108 -4.93 14.72 -18.93
CA LEU A 108 -3.60 15.33 -18.97
C LEU A 108 -3.03 15.35 -17.56
N HIS A 109 -1.80 14.89 -17.42
CA HIS A 109 -0.97 15.06 -16.23
C HIS A 109 0.24 15.91 -16.61
N ALA A 110 0.36 17.09 -16.01
CA ALA A 110 1.35 18.10 -16.39
C ALA A 110 2.00 18.76 -15.17
N PHE A 111 3.26 19.14 -15.32
CA PHE A 111 3.99 19.97 -14.36
C PHE A 111 4.17 21.38 -14.92
N VAL A 112 3.56 22.38 -14.27
CA VAL A 112 3.47 23.76 -14.76
C VAL A 112 4.24 24.69 -13.83
N PHE A 113 5.39 25.19 -14.28
CA PHE A 113 6.21 26.12 -13.51
C PHE A 113 5.63 27.54 -13.53
N ILE A 114 5.82 28.28 -12.43
CA ILE A 114 5.26 29.63 -12.26
C ILE A 114 5.90 30.63 -13.24
N GLU A 115 7.20 30.55 -13.45
CA GLU A 115 7.98 31.59 -14.14
C GLU A 115 8.41 31.20 -15.56
N SER A 116 8.22 29.94 -15.97
CA SER A 116 8.58 29.48 -17.31
C SER A 116 7.37 29.34 -18.21
N ASN A 117 7.59 29.44 -19.53
CA ASN A 117 6.68 28.85 -20.49
C ASN A 117 6.57 27.35 -20.20
N LEU A 118 5.39 26.76 -20.45
CA LEU A 118 5.15 25.32 -20.31
C LEU A 118 6.05 24.56 -21.29
N HIS A 119 7.27 24.27 -20.86
CA HIS A 119 8.16 23.26 -21.41
C HIS A 119 8.27 22.18 -20.31
N GLY A 120 7.15 21.52 -20.02
CA GLY A 120 7.02 20.55 -18.94
C GLY A 120 6.49 19.22 -19.47
N ASP A 121 6.88 18.13 -18.80
CA ASP A 121 6.47 16.76 -19.11
C ASP A 121 4.95 16.59 -19.01
N ILE A 122 4.26 16.67 -20.15
CA ILE A 122 2.84 16.32 -20.26
C ILE A 122 2.74 14.84 -20.57
N ASN A 123 1.99 14.12 -19.74
CA ASN A 123 1.63 12.73 -19.96
C ASN A 123 0.13 12.59 -20.21
N LEU A 124 -0.19 11.70 -21.15
CA LEU A 124 -1.57 11.29 -21.42
C LEU A 124 -1.88 10.09 -20.56
N LEU A 125 -2.97 10.17 -19.80
CA LEU A 125 -3.47 9.09 -18.97
C LEU A 125 -4.86 8.70 -19.47
N ASN A 126 -5.13 7.40 -19.54
CA ASN A 126 -6.49 6.92 -19.61
C ASN A 126 -7.15 6.95 -18.23
N GLN A 127 -8.45 6.68 -18.15
CA GLN A 127 -9.19 6.75 -16.87
C GLN A 127 -8.65 5.81 -15.80
N GLU A 128 -8.17 4.61 -16.18
CA GLU A 128 -7.57 3.65 -15.24
C GLU A 128 -6.23 4.19 -14.70
N GLN A 129 -5.37 4.69 -15.58
CA GLN A 129 -4.08 5.28 -15.21
C GLN A 129 -4.25 6.53 -14.33
N LYS A 130 -5.22 7.40 -14.64
CA LYS A 130 -5.57 8.56 -13.81
C LYS A 130 -6.04 8.11 -12.43
N SER A 131 -6.96 7.14 -12.37
CA SER A 131 -7.48 6.62 -11.10
C SER A 131 -6.37 6.01 -10.25
N LEU A 132 -5.45 5.26 -10.87
CA LEU A 132 -4.29 4.68 -10.22
C LEU A 132 -3.33 5.76 -9.69
N LEU A 133 -3.04 6.80 -10.47
CA LEU A 133 -2.19 7.92 -10.05
C LEU A 133 -2.80 8.67 -8.85
N ILE A 134 -4.10 8.98 -8.90
CA ILE A 134 -4.80 9.65 -7.79
C ILE A 134 -4.78 8.78 -6.54
N PHE A 135 -4.98 7.47 -6.69
CA PHE A 135 -4.88 6.53 -5.59
C PHE A 135 -3.47 6.51 -4.99
N HIS A 136 -2.42 6.38 -5.80
CA HIS A 136 -1.03 6.38 -5.30
C HIS A 136 -0.68 7.65 -4.53
N LYS A 137 -1.07 8.82 -5.04
CA LYS A 137 -0.86 10.09 -4.32
C LYS A 137 -1.62 10.15 -3.00
N THR A 138 -2.84 9.64 -2.98
CA THR A 138 -3.64 9.56 -1.75
C THR A 138 -2.95 8.63 -0.75
N TYR A 139 -2.38 7.53 -1.23
CA TYR A 139 -1.62 6.59 -0.42
C TYR A 139 -0.32 7.17 0.12
N GLU A 140 0.49 7.83 -0.70
CA GLU A 140 1.73 8.50 -0.28
C GLU A 140 1.44 9.56 0.79
N ARG A 141 0.42 10.39 0.58
CA ARG A 141 -0.04 11.37 1.59
C ARG A 141 -0.50 10.69 2.88
N GLU A 142 -1.07 9.49 2.79
CA GLU A 142 -1.47 8.74 3.99
C GLU A 142 -0.27 8.26 4.80
N LEU A 143 0.76 7.76 4.12
CA LEU A 143 2.01 7.34 4.76
C LEU A 143 2.70 8.54 5.42
N GLU A 144 2.78 9.68 4.73
CA GLU A 144 3.33 10.93 5.27
C GLU A 144 2.57 11.39 6.52
N ARG A 145 1.23 11.42 6.47
CA ARG A 145 0.38 11.79 7.62
C ARG A 145 0.58 10.87 8.82
N SER A 146 0.82 9.59 8.55
CA SER A 146 1.05 8.60 9.61
C SER A 146 2.47 8.69 10.19
N GLY A 147 3.36 9.48 9.58
CA GLY A 147 4.77 9.59 9.98
C GLY A 147 5.57 8.32 9.72
N ILE A 148 5.07 7.43 8.86
CA ILE A 148 5.62 6.09 8.68
C ILE A 148 6.61 6.12 7.52
N LYS A 149 7.83 5.68 7.80
CA LYS A 149 8.91 5.54 6.83
C LYS A 149 9.22 4.06 6.62
N MET A 150 9.58 3.69 5.39
CA MET A 150 10.13 2.38 5.09
C MET A 150 11.41 2.14 5.89
N LEU A 151 11.74 0.87 6.14
CA LEU A 151 12.96 0.50 6.88
C LEU A 151 14.21 1.14 6.28
N HIS A 152 14.35 1.11 4.96
CA HIS A 152 15.52 1.65 4.26
C HIS A 152 15.67 3.17 4.31
N GLU A 153 14.60 3.90 4.67
CA GLU A 153 14.59 5.38 4.77
C GLU A 153 15.04 5.87 6.15
N ASN A 154 15.41 4.96 7.05
CA ASN A 154 15.80 5.27 8.42
C ASN A 154 17.28 4.99 8.67
N THR A 155 17.86 5.73 9.61
CA THR A 155 19.16 5.42 10.21
C THR A 155 18.98 4.68 11.54
N TYR A 156 19.85 3.72 11.81
CA TYR A 156 19.84 2.87 12.99
C TYR A 156 21.21 2.88 13.63
N GLN A 157 21.31 3.36 14.87
CA GLN A 157 22.60 3.56 15.56
C GLN A 157 23.65 4.33 14.72
N GLY A 158 23.19 5.33 13.94
CA GLY A 158 24.05 6.13 13.06
C GLY A 158 24.45 5.46 11.74
N GLN A 159 23.97 4.25 11.47
CA GLN A 159 24.21 3.52 10.21
C GLN A 159 23.00 3.56 9.30
N GLU A 160 23.22 3.46 7.99
CA GLU A 160 22.15 3.19 7.03
C GLU A 160 21.49 1.83 7.32
N ALA A 161 20.22 1.68 6.98
CA ALA A 161 19.43 0.49 7.27
C ALA A 161 20.08 -0.79 6.74
N PHE A 162 20.56 -0.80 5.49
CA PHE A 162 21.18 -1.98 4.90
C PHE A 162 22.37 -2.45 5.73
N SER A 163 23.32 -1.54 5.99
CA SER A 163 24.51 -1.82 6.81
C SER A 163 24.15 -2.31 8.22
N PHE A 164 23.18 -1.65 8.88
CA PHE A 164 22.76 -2.05 10.22
C PHE A 164 22.14 -3.46 10.23
N PHE A 165 21.17 -3.71 9.35
CA PHE A 165 20.38 -4.94 9.37
C PHE A 165 21.13 -6.15 8.81
N THR A 166 22.10 -5.93 7.93
CA THR A 166 22.95 -7.01 7.40
C THR A 166 24.18 -7.28 8.25
N ARG A 167 24.41 -6.54 9.33
CA ARG A 167 25.58 -6.74 10.21
C ARG A 167 25.62 -8.11 10.88
N ILE A 168 24.48 -8.77 11.07
CA ILE A 168 24.40 -10.15 11.57
C ILE A 168 25.03 -11.16 10.59
N TRP A 169 25.24 -10.78 9.32
CA TRP A 169 25.76 -11.67 8.30
C TRP A 169 27.20 -12.13 8.58
N LYS A 170 27.96 -11.35 9.35
CA LYS A 170 29.28 -11.75 9.86
C LYS A 170 29.24 -13.02 10.73
N ASN A 171 28.05 -13.37 11.22
CA ASN A 171 27.81 -14.51 12.10
C ASN A 171 27.15 -15.69 11.36
N VAL A 172 26.93 -15.59 10.05
CA VAL A 172 26.34 -16.67 9.26
C VAL A 172 27.44 -17.69 8.94
N ASP A 173 27.22 -18.93 9.36
CA ASP A 173 28.07 -20.05 9.00
C ASP A 173 27.70 -20.54 7.59
N ILE A 174 28.59 -20.33 6.62
CA ILE A 174 28.39 -20.67 5.21
C ILE A 174 28.42 -22.19 5.00
N GLU A 175 29.02 -22.94 5.92
CA GLU A 175 29.06 -24.41 5.88
C GLU A 175 27.77 -25.03 6.45
N ASP A 176 27.02 -24.29 7.26
CA ASP A 176 25.74 -24.74 7.80
C ASP A 176 24.62 -24.57 6.76
N SER A 177 24.26 -25.68 6.12
CA SER A 177 23.14 -25.77 5.16
C SER A 177 21.79 -25.27 5.70
N ALA A 178 21.63 -25.12 7.02
CA ALA A 178 20.43 -24.58 7.65
C ALA A 178 20.45 -23.04 7.82
N MET A 179 21.60 -22.36 7.75
CA MET A 179 21.79 -20.95 8.16
C MET A 179 21.63 -19.88 7.07
N VAL A 180 20.78 -20.13 6.07
CA VAL A 180 20.44 -19.25 4.92
C VAL A 180 21.28 -19.53 3.67
N THR A 181 20.61 -19.87 2.58
CA THR A 181 21.20 -20.10 1.25
C THR A 181 21.23 -18.85 0.34
N GLY A 182 20.61 -17.75 0.78
CA GLY A 182 20.57 -16.46 0.06
C GLY A 182 21.68 -15.50 0.51
N SER A 183 21.80 -14.35 -0.15
CA SER A 183 22.74 -13.29 0.23
C SER A 183 22.17 -12.36 1.31
N SER A 184 23.03 -11.54 1.95
CA SER A 184 22.58 -10.47 2.86
C SER A 184 21.64 -9.48 2.17
N HIS A 185 21.81 -9.29 0.86
CA HIS A 185 20.93 -8.48 0.02
C HIS A 185 19.54 -9.10 -0.15
N ASP A 186 19.47 -10.40 -0.42
CA ASP A 186 18.19 -11.12 -0.57
C ASP A 186 17.40 -11.07 0.75
N TYR A 187 18.09 -11.31 1.86
CA TYR A 187 17.54 -11.20 3.20
C TYR A 187 16.96 -9.79 3.49
N PHE A 188 17.76 -8.74 3.25
CA PHE A 188 17.30 -7.38 3.49
C PHE A 188 16.12 -7.00 2.59
N THR A 189 16.17 -7.42 1.31
CA THR A 189 15.09 -7.21 0.36
C THR A 189 13.80 -7.88 0.82
N GLU A 190 13.88 -9.14 1.24
CA GLU A 190 12.73 -9.90 1.73
C GLU A 190 12.06 -9.24 2.93
N LEU A 191 12.84 -8.68 3.86
CA LEU A 191 12.34 -7.98 5.03
C LEU A 191 11.74 -6.61 4.69
N ASN A 192 12.42 -5.85 3.83
CA ASN A 192 11.91 -4.58 3.35
C ASN A 192 10.59 -4.78 2.58
N GLU A 193 10.47 -5.86 1.81
CA GLU A 193 9.24 -6.26 1.13
C GLU A 193 8.12 -6.67 2.11
N CYS A 194 8.45 -7.40 3.17
CA CYS A 194 7.46 -7.71 4.22
C CYS A 194 6.94 -6.42 4.89
N HIS A 195 7.85 -5.50 5.24
CA HIS A 195 7.46 -4.22 5.83
C HIS A 195 6.63 -3.37 4.87
N ARG A 196 7.01 -3.32 3.59
CA ARG A 196 6.27 -2.61 2.53
C ARG A 196 4.84 -3.12 2.38
N LYS A 197 4.63 -4.44 2.44
CA LYS A 197 3.28 -5.04 2.41
C LYS A 197 2.43 -4.57 3.58
N ILE A 198 2.96 -4.64 4.80
CA ILE A 198 2.27 -4.14 6.01
C ILE A 198 1.92 -2.66 5.86
N MET A 199 2.87 -1.83 5.40
CA MET A 199 2.64 -0.40 5.12
C MET A 199 1.53 -0.20 4.09
N TYR A 200 1.48 -1.04 3.04
CA TYR A 200 0.44 -0.99 2.03
C TYR A 200 -0.94 -1.32 2.60
N SER A 201 -1.07 -2.42 3.34
CA SER A 201 -2.35 -2.84 3.92
C SER A 201 -2.85 -1.86 5.00
N VAL A 202 -1.97 -1.39 5.88
CA VAL A 202 -2.33 -0.40 6.91
C VAL A 202 -2.65 0.96 6.27
N GLY A 203 -1.86 1.43 5.31
CA GLY A 203 -2.14 2.69 4.62
C GLY A 203 -3.48 2.63 3.87
N CYS A 204 -3.75 1.53 3.18
CA CYS A 204 -5.05 1.34 2.51
C CYS A 204 -6.20 1.27 3.52
N SER A 205 -6.05 0.54 4.64
CA SER A 205 -7.10 0.50 5.66
C SER A 205 -7.36 1.89 6.25
N ASN A 206 -6.34 2.72 6.45
CA ASN A 206 -6.53 4.10 6.90
C ASN A 206 -7.27 4.98 5.86
N ILE A 207 -6.95 4.84 4.57
CA ILE A 207 -7.65 5.57 3.49
C ILE A 207 -9.13 5.19 3.45
N TRP A 208 -9.43 3.89 3.36
CA TRP A 208 -10.81 3.41 3.27
C TRP A 208 -11.57 3.63 4.58
N GLY A 209 -10.88 3.52 5.72
CA GLY A 209 -11.40 3.76 7.06
C GLY A 209 -12.00 5.15 7.28
N ARG A 210 -11.66 6.14 6.46
CA ARG A 210 -12.25 7.49 6.51
C ARG A 210 -13.66 7.58 5.93
N TYR A 211 -14.02 6.60 5.10
CA TYR A 211 -15.28 6.60 4.34
C TYR A 211 -16.21 5.47 4.79
N ILE A 212 -15.88 4.83 5.92
CA ILE A 212 -16.71 3.77 6.48
C ILE A 212 -18.03 4.36 6.97
N THR A 213 -19.07 3.56 6.86
CA THR A 213 -20.36 3.88 7.43
C THR A 213 -20.29 3.74 8.94
N HIS A 214 -20.49 4.83 9.68
CA HIS A 214 -20.92 4.72 11.07
C HIS A 214 -22.39 4.32 11.07
N PHE A 215 -22.73 3.18 11.67
CA PHE A 215 -24.09 2.65 11.60
C PHE A 215 -25.11 3.60 12.26
N GLN A 216 -24.70 4.43 13.22
CA GLN A 216 -25.55 5.48 13.80
C GLN A 216 -26.03 6.49 12.74
N ASP A 217 -25.15 6.84 11.80
CA ASP A 217 -25.36 7.93 10.84
C ASP A 217 -26.31 7.54 9.70
N ASN A 218 -26.43 6.24 9.41
CA ASN A 218 -27.27 5.73 8.32
C ASN A 218 -28.53 5.01 8.79
N SER A 219 -28.92 5.20 10.05
CA SER A 219 -30.18 4.65 10.56
C SER A 219 -31.40 5.43 10.05
N TYR A 220 -32.54 4.74 9.91
CA TYR A 220 -33.81 5.37 9.54
C TYR A 220 -34.96 4.80 10.36
N ASN A 221 -36.00 5.60 10.57
CA ASN A 221 -37.20 5.15 11.27
C ASN A 221 -38.11 4.41 10.29
N PHE A 222 -38.43 3.15 10.59
CA PHE A 222 -39.39 2.35 9.85
C PHE A 222 -40.39 1.73 10.83
N GLN A 223 -41.69 1.98 10.61
CA GLN A 223 -42.78 1.45 11.44
C GLN A 223 -42.58 1.71 12.96
N GLY A 224 -42.11 2.91 13.31
CA GLY A 224 -41.89 3.32 14.70
C GLY A 224 -40.63 2.74 15.37
N SER A 225 -39.81 1.98 14.64
CA SER A 225 -38.54 1.44 15.11
C SER A 225 -37.36 2.01 14.32
N LYS A 226 -36.22 2.23 14.98
CA LYS A 226 -34.97 2.62 14.33
C LYS A 226 -34.35 1.38 13.65
N VAL A 227 -34.11 1.48 12.35
CA VAL A 227 -33.57 0.41 11.50
C VAL A 227 -32.22 0.83 10.94
N TYR A 228 -31.28 -0.11 10.85
CA TYR A 228 -29.97 0.10 10.25
C TYR A 228 -29.88 -0.56 8.86
N PRO A 229 -29.05 -0.05 7.94
CA PRO A 229 -28.94 -0.60 6.60
C PRO A 229 -28.44 -2.05 6.62
N VAL A 230 -29.13 -2.93 5.90
CA VAL A 230 -28.81 -4.36 5.83
C VAL A 230 -27.49 -4.62 5.09
N LYS A 231 -27.08 -3.74 4.18
CA LYS A 231 -25.88 -3.95 3.35
C LYS A 231 -24.77 -2.97 3.71
N GLN A 232 -23.58 -3.52 3.87
CA GLN A 232 -22.34 -2.76 3.91
C GLN A 232 -22.07 -2.12 2.55
N ASN A 233 -21.47 -0.93 2.56
CA ASN A 233 -21.09 -0.25 1.33
C ASN A 233 -19.75 -0.80 0.81
N TYR A 234 -19.32 -0.32 -0.37
CA TYR A 234 -18.05 -0.71 -0.97
C TYR A 234 -16.83 -0.38 -0.09
N PHE A 235 -16.84 0.77 0.59
CA PHE A 235 -15.76 1.24 1.45
C PHE A 235 -15.61 0.40 2.72
N ASP A 236 -16.74 0.01 3.35
CA ASP A 236 -16.78 -0.86 4.53
C ASP A 236 -16.08 -2.19 4.24
N VAL A 237 -16.43 -2.82 3.11
CA VAL A 237 -15.85 -4.10 2.68
C VAL A 237 -14.36 -3.96 2.39
N ARG A 238 -13.93 -2.86 1.72
CA ARG A 238 -12.51 -2.60 1.44
C ARG A 238 -11.72 -2.38 2.71
N TYR A 239 -12.21 -1.53 3.61
CA TYR A 239 -11.58 -1.22 4.88
C TYR A 239 -11.30 -2.50 5.69
N VAL A 240 -12.32 -3.34 5.88
CA VAL A 240 -12.18 -4.57 6.66
C VAL A 240 -11.27 -5.58 5.97
N SER A 241 -11.31 -5.68 4.64
CA SER A 241 -10.39 -6.56 3.88
C SER A 241 -8.92 -6.13 4.05
N TYR A 242 -8.64 -4.83 4.04
CA TYR A 242 -7.28 -4.33 4.25
C TYR A 242 -6.81 -4.46 5.71
N LEU A 243 -7.71 -4.35 6.69
CA LEU A 243 -7.39 -4.68 8.08
C LEU A 243 -7.03 -6.16 8.26
N GLU A 244 -7.79 -7.06 7.62
CA GLU A 244 -7.52 -8.50 7.63
C GLU A 244 -6.15 -8.80 7.01
N ASN A 245 -5.83 -8.20 5.86
CA ASN A 245 -4.51 -8.31 5.24
C ASN A 245 -3.39 -7.78 6.14
N ALA A 246 -3.59 -6.62 6.78
CA ALA A 246 -2.61 -6.04 7.69
C ALA A 246 -2.31 -6.97 8.87
N ILE A 247 -3.33 -7.63 9.43
CA ILE A 247 -3.16 -8.61 10.51
C ILE A 247 -2.33 -9.80 10.04
N GLU A 248 -2.64 -10.39 8.89
CA GLU A 248 -1.88 -11.55 8.36
C GLU A 248 -0.44 -11.18 7.99
N GLU A 249 -0.21 -10.00 7.43
CA GLU A 249 1.12 -9.52 7.08
C GLU A 249 1.96 -9.21 8.32
N LEU A 250 1.37 -8.59 9.36
CA LEU A 250 2.00 -8.41 10.66
C LEU A 250 2.36 -9.75 11.30
N TYR A 251 1.44 -10.72 11.27
CA TYR A 251 1.68 -12.05 11.82
C TYR A 251 2.84 -12.74 11.09
N THR A 252 2.80 -12.75 9.76
CA THR A 252 3.85 -13.30 8.90
C THR A 252 5.21 -12.65 9.15
N PHE A 253 5.23 -11.33 9.38
CA PHE A 253 6.44 -10.60 9.73
C PHE A 253 7.05 -11.09 11.05
N TYR A 254 6.26 -11.25 12.11
CA TYR A 254 6.76 -11.76 13.39
C TYR A 254 7.22 -13.21 13.31
N GLU A 255 6.55 -14.05 12.51
CA GLU A 255 6.99 -15.42 12.25
C GLU A 255 8.35 -15.46 11.53
N ARG A 256 8.57 -14.58 10.54
CA ARG A 256 9.87 -14.43 9.86
C ARG A 256 10.96 -13.91 10.79
N LEU A 257 10.61 -12.99 11.69
CA LEU A 257 11.51 -12.49 12.72
C LEU A 257 11.92 -13.61 13.70
N ALA A 258 10.96 -14.43 14.12
CA ALA A 258 11.23 -15.59 14.95
C ALA A 258 12.12 -16.60 14.21
N TYR A 259 11.85 -16.85 12.93
CA TYR A 259 12.71 -17.69 12.09
C TYR A 259 14.15 -17.21 12.05
N LEU A 260 14.35 -15.92 11.81
CA LEU A 260 15.67 -15.33 11.85
C LEU A 260 16.36 -15.57 13.20
N ILE A 261 15.70 -15.27 14.32
CA ILE A 261 16.29 -15.42 15.66
C ILE A 261 16.58 -16.90 15.96
N TYR A 262 15.70 -17.81 15.52
CA TYR A 262 15.87 -19.26 15.66
C TYR A 262 17.17 -19.75 15.01
N LEU A 263 17.53 -19.23 13.83
CA LEU A 263 18.75 -19.63 13.13
C LEU A 263 20.02 -19.41 13.95
N PHE A 264 20.04 -18.38 14.81
CA PHE A 264 21.20 -18.07 15.66
C PHE A 264 21.10 -18.68 17.06
N LEU A 265 19.91 -18.74 17.66
CA LEU A 265 19.72 -19.38 18.97
C LEU A 265 19.89 -20.91 18.89
N LYS A 266 19.45 -21.52 17.78
CA LYS A 266 19.45 -22.96 17.50
C LYS A 266 18.95 -23.85 18.66
N PRO A 267 17.76 -23.58 19.25
CA PRO A 267 17.23 -24.46 20.30
C PRO A 267 16.95 -25.86 19.73
N THR A 268 17.23 -26.88 20.54
CA THR A 268 17.05 -28.31 20.26
C THR A 268 15.68 -28.83 20.69
N SER A 269 14.94 -28.07 21.49
CA SER A 269 13.61 -28.45 22.00
C SER A 269 12.52 -28.60 20.93
N PHE A 270 12.73 -28.13 19.69
CA PHE A 270 11.82 -28.35 18.57
C PHE A 270 12.53 -28.23 17.20
N LEU A 271 11.96 -28.90 16.19
CA LEU A 271 12.45 -28.85 14.81
C LEU A 271 11.98 -27.58 14.09
N GLN A 272 12.81 -27.08 13.17
CA GLN A 272 12.59 -25.89 12.33
C GLN A 272 11.21 -25.87 11.64
N PHE A 273 10.74 -27.01 11.12
CA PHE A 273 9.44 -27.15 10.44
C PHE A 273 8.22 -26.87 11.33
N SER A 274 8.43 -26.81 12.64
CA SER A 274 7.37 -26.56 13.62
C SER A 274 7.52 -25.21 14.31
N LEU A 275 8.44 -24.36 13.84
CA LEU A 275 8.73 -23.06 14.45
C LEU A 275 7.50 -22.15 14.41
N SER A 276 7.28 -21.47 15.53
CA SER A 276 6.49 -20.25 15.54
C SER A 276 7.06 -19.24 16.53
N TYR A 277 6.66 -17.97 16.42
CA TYR A 277 7.04 -16.95 17.40
C TYR A 277 6.71 -17.40 18.83
N ASN A 278 5.53 -17.98 19.04
CA ASN A 278 5.11 -18.50 20.35
C ASN A 278 6.03 -19.60 20.88
N LYS A 279 6.43 -20.56 20.04
CA LYS A 279 7.29 -21.67 20.46
C LYS A 279 8.73 -21.23 20.74
N LEU A 280 9.27 -20.30 19.96
CA LEU A 280 10.64 -19.84 20.15
C LEU A 280 10.82 -19.14 21.49
N PHE A 281 9.81 -18.41 21.93
CA PHE A 281 9.86 -17.64 23.16
C PHE A 281 8.98 -18.25 24.27
N GLU A 282 8.66 -19.54 24.21
CA GLU A 282 7.96 -20.21 25.31
C GLU A 282 8.90 -20.52 26.48
N ARG A 283 8.34 -20.87 27.65
CA ARG A 283 9.11 -21.12 28.88
C ARG A 283 10.14 -22.25 28.75
N ARG A 284 9.83 -23.31 27.98
CA ARG A 284 10.72 -24.45 27.80
C ARG A 284 11.95 -24.04 27.00
N THR A 285 11.73 -23.47 25.81
CA THR A 285 12.80 -22.95 24.94
C THR A 285 13.64 -21.90 25.65
N LYS A 286 13.00 -21.03 26.46
CA LYS A 286 13.71 -20.04 27.28
C LYS A 286 14.78 -20.67 28.18
N ARG A 287 14.42 -21.73 28.91
CA ARG A 287 15.33 -22.38 29.87
C ARG A 287 16.54 -22.94 29.14
N GLU A 288 16.30 -23.65 28.05
CA GLU A 288 17.34 -24.22 27.20
C GLU A 288 18.28 -23.14 26.63
N VAL A 289 17.71 -22.06 26.08
CA VAL A 289 18.48 -20.96 25.49
C VAL A 289 19.30 -20.22 26.54
N ILE A 290 18.76 -20.02 27.75
CA ILE A 290 19.50 -19.39 28.87
C ILE A 290 20.61 -20.31 29.38
N GLU A 291 20.41 -21.62 29.43
CA GLU A 291 21.46 -22.58 29.79
C GLU A 291 22.64 -22.50 28.82
N ARG A 292 22.36 -22.31 27.51
CA ARG A 292 23.40 -22.12 26.49
C ARG A 292 24.03 -20.72 26.53
N TYR A 293 23.22 -19.69 26.76
CA TYR A 293 23.64 -18.29 26.72
C TYR A 293 23.22 -17.57 28.01
N ALA A 294 23.98 -17.78 29.09
CA ALA A 294 23.62 -17.29 30.42
C ALA A 294 23.35 -15.77 30.49
N HIS A 295 24.08 -14.99 29.69
CA HIS A 295 23.94 -13.53 29.61
C HIS A 295 22.55 -13.07 29.11
N LEU A 296 21.81 -13.92 28.39
CA LEU A 296 20.45 -13.61 27.94
C LEU A 296 19.44 -13.48 29.09
N THR A 297 19.81 -13.89 30.31
CA THR A 297 18.98 -13.69 31.50
C THR A 297 18.73 -12.20 31.78
N THR A 298 19.71 -11.34 31.46
CA THR A 298 19.65 -9.88 31.68
C THR A 298 19.60 -9.07 30.38
N ASP A 299 19.63 -9.73 29.22
CA ASP A 299 19.60 -9.05 27.92
C ASP A 299 18.24 -8.39 27.64
N ALA A 300 18.26 -7.08 27.38
CA ALA A 300 17.06 -6.29 27.17
C ALA A 300 16.34 -6.65 25.85
N ASN A 301 17.08 -7.04 24.82
CA ASN A 301 16.54 -7.39 23.50
C ASN A 301 15.83 -8.76 23.55
N TYR A 302 16.38 -9.73 24.27
CA TYR A 302 15.74 -11.00 24.53
C TYR A 302 14.48 -10.83 25.40
N ALA A 303 14.58 -10.04 26.48
CA ALA A 303 13.44 -9.72 27.34
C ALA A 303 12.30 -8.99 26.60
N TYR A 304 12.62 -8.19 25.59
CA TYR A 304 11.63 -7.56 24.71
C TYR A 304 10.72 -8.59 24.05
N PHE A 305 11.28 -9.61 23.38
CA PHE A 305 10.49 -10.62 22.67
C PHE A 305 9.63 -11.49 23.61
N PHE A 306 10.12 -11.79 24.82
CA PHE A 306 9.33 -12.51 25.82
C PHE A 306 8.12 -11.71 26.32
N ARG A 307 8.30 -10.42 26.61
CA ARG A 307 7.18 -9.57 27.04
C ARG A 307 6.12 -9.47 25.95
N ARG A 308 6.58 -9.36 24.70
CA ARG A 308 5.72 -9.21 23.52
C ARG A 308 4.76 -10.39 23.30
N ILE A 309 5.13 -11.61 23.68
CA ILE A 309 4.23 -12.77 23.54
C ILE A 309 2.90 -12.52 24.23
N ASN A 310 2.95 -12.13 25.51
CA ASN A 310 1.77 -12.12 26.37
C ASN A 310 0.84 -10.95 26.07
N ASN A 311 1.40 -9.83 25.59
CA ASN A 311 0.69 -8.58 25.42
C ASN A 311 0.26 -8.37 23.95
N GLU A 312 1.22 -8.24 23.04
CA GLU A 312 0.96 -7.85 21.65
C GLU A 312 0.76 -9.06 20.73
N HIS A 313 1.63 -10.07 20.78
CA HIS A 313 1.58 -11.18 19.82
C HIS A 313 0.37 -12.11 20.06
N LYS A 314 -0.02 -12.30 21.33
CA LYS A 314 -1.29 -12.97 21.65
C LYS A 314 -2.49 -12.18 21.13
N LYS A 315 -2.49 -10.86 21.27
CA LYS A 315 -3.55 -9.98 20.74
C LYS A 315 -3.61 -10.05 19.21
N LEU A 316 -2.46 -10.01 18.53
CA LEU A 316 -2.36 -10.24 17.09
C LEU A 316 -2.95 -11.60 16.68
N SER A 317 -2.57 -12.67 17.40
CA SER A 317 -3.08 -14.02 17.15
C SER A 317 -4.59 -14.13 17.36
N THR A 318 -5.18 -13.34 18.27
CA THR A 318 -6.64 -13.32 18.47
C THR A 318 -7.41 -12.57 17.39
N TYR A 319 -6.78 -11.56 16.77
CA TYR A 319 -7.37 -10.84 15.65
C TYR A 319 -7.24 -11.59 14.33
N ARG A 320 -6.21 -12.44 14.24
CA ARG A 320 -6.07 -13.39 13.15
C ARG A 320 -7.25 -14.35 13.12
N HIS A 321 -7.96 -14.41 12.00
CA HIS A 321 -9.09 -15.32 11.88
C HIS A 321 -8.57 -16.78 11.78
N PRO A 322 -9.22 -17.77 12.42
CA PRO A 322 -8.81 -19.18 12.34
C PRO A 322 -8.70 -19.79 10.94
N LEU A 323 -9.06 -19.09 9.87
CA LEU A 323 -9.03 -19.63 8.51
C LEU A 323 -7.68 -20.17 8.03
N VAL A 324 -6.56 -19.67 8.57
CA VAL A 324 -5.25 -20.19 8.16
C VAL A 324 -4.91 -21.50 8.90
N HIS A 325 -5.68 -21.88 9.91
CA HIS A 325 -5.64 -23.20 10.53
C HIS A 325 -7.04 -23.81 10.57
N TYR A 326 -7.41 -24.47 9.47
CA TYR A 326 -8.55 -25.38 9.42
C TYR A 326 -8.56 -26.32 10.64
N GLN A 327 -9.48 -26.08 11.59
CA GLN A 327 -9.99 -27.10 12.51
C GLN A 327 -11.52 -27.03 12.52
N SER A 328 -12.11 -28.03 11.88
CA SER A 328 -13.53 -28.20 11.59
C SER A 328 -14.30 -28.82 12.76
N THR A 329 -14.56 -28.04 13.81
CA THR A 329 -15.46 -28.48 14.90
C THR A 329 -16.55 -27.48 15.27
N ASN A 330 -16.61 -26.30 14.65
CA ASN A 330 -17.67 -25.32 14.89
C ASN A 330 -18.77 -25.39 13.82
N GLU A 331 -20.04 -25.28 14.21
CA GLU A 331 -21.22 -25.28 13.34
C GLU A 331 -21.27 -24.09 12.37
N THR A 332 -20.51 -23.03 12.66
CA THR A 332 -20.32 -21.89 11.77
C THR A 332 -18.96 -22.00 11.08
N ILE A 333 -18.97 -21.97 9.75
CA ILE A 333 -17.75 -21.76 8.96
C ILE A 333 -17.16 -20.43 9.42
N LYS A 334 -16.05 -20.51 10.15
CA LYS A 334 -15.20 -19.38 10.44
C LYS A 334 -14.47 -19.06 9.12
N GLY A 335 -15.15 -18.29 8.25
CA GLY A 335 -14.65 -17.72 6.99
C GLY A 335 -13.82 -16.46 7.21
N SER A 336 -13.57 -15.63 6.19
CA SER A 336 -12.73 -14.42 6.33
C SER A 336 -13.20 -13.53 7.47
N TYR A 337 -12.29 -12.74 8.06
CA TYR A 337 -12.68 -11.76 9.07
C TYR A 337 -13.76 -10.83 8.50
N ASN A 338 -13.62 -10.43 7.23
CA ASN A 338 -14.65 -9.73 6.47
C ASN A 338 -15.99 -10.48 6.41
N ALA A 339 -16.00 -11.77 6.08
CA ALA A 339 -17.23 -12.56 6.06
C ALA A 339 -17.88 -12.64 7.45
N SER A 340 -17.08 -12.86 8.50
CA SER A 340 -17.57 -12.92 9.87
C SER A 340 -18.15 -11.59 10.34
N PHE A 341 -17.50 -10.48 9.99
CA PHE A 341 -18.00 -9.13 10.22
C PHE A 341 -19.32 -8.90 9.48
N THR A 342 -19.37 -9.24 8.18
CA THR A 342 -20.58 -9.14 7.36
C THR A 342 -21.75 -9.94 7.94
N THR A 343 -21.52 -11.19 8.37
CA THR A 343 -22.55 -12.02 8.99
C THR A 343 -23.05 -11.43 10.31
N LYS A 344 -22.13 -10.99 11.19
CA LYS A 344 -22.51 -10.33 12.46
C LYS A 344 -23.29 -9.04 12.20
N TRP A 345 -22.88 -8.25 11.22
CA TRP A 345 -23.60 -7.05 10.79
C TRP A 345 -25.03 -7.38 10.37
N LEU A 346 -25.19 -8.32 9.42
CA LEU A 346 -26.49 -8.73 8.90
C LEU A 346 -27.43 -9.23 10.00
N HIS A 347 -26.89 -9.95 11.00
CA HIS A 347 -27.67 -10.46 12.12
C HIS A 347 -28.20 -9.34 13.05
N HIS A 348 -27.54 -8.18 13.11
CA HIS A 348 -27.87 -7.10 14.06
C HIS A 348 -28.45 -5.83 13.41
N ALA A 349 -28.39 -5.71 12.07
CA ALA A 349 -28.81 -4.53 11.31
C ALA A 349 -30.26 -4.06 11.56
N THR A 350 -31.13 -4.86 12.16
CA THR A 350 -32.54 -4.50 12.38
C THR A 350 -32.98 -4.58 13.84
N SER A 351 -32.10 -4.97 14.77
CA SER A 351 -32.54 -5.42 16.10
C SER A 351 -31.67 -4.97 17.28
N ASP A 352 -30.43 -4.53 17.07
CA ASP A 352 -29.51 -4.31 18.21
C ASP A 352 -28.41 -3.26 17.93
N GLU A 353 -28.74 -1.98 18.19
CA GLU A 353 -27.78 -0.86 18.11
C GLU A 353 -26.54 -1.08 18.98
N SER A 354 -26.72 -1.65 20.18
CA SER A 354 -25.64 -1.84 21.14
C SER A 354 -24.59 -2.82 20.63
N LYS A 355 -25.02 -3.89 19.94
CA LYS A 355 -24.12 -4.85 19.32
C LYS A 355 -23.43 -4.29 18.09
N LEU A 356 -24.12 -3.49 17.27
CA LEU A 356 -23.48 -2.80 16.14
C LEU A 356 -22.38 -1.85 16.63
N LEU A 357 -22.62 -1.12 17.73
CA LEU A 357 -21.61 -0.27 18.37
C LEU A 357 -20.43 -1.05 18.88
N LYS A 358 -20.68 -2.20 19.50
CA LYS A 358 -19.61 -3.08 19.94
C LYS A 358 -18.73 -3.55 18.78
N ILE A 359 -19.35 -3.95 17.65
CA ILE A 359 -18.61 -4.39 16.46
C ILE A 359 -17.75 -3.25 15.89
N GLN A 360 -18.27 -2.03 15.81
CA GLN A 360 -17.49 -0.88 15.34
C GLN A 360 -16.30 -0.58 16.25
N ASN A 361 -16.51 -0.60 17.58
CA ASN A 361 -15.44 -0.38 18.54
C ASN A 361 -14.36 -1.47 18.46
N GLU A 362 -14.76 -2.74 18.27
CA GLU A 362 -13.82 -3.85 18.05
C GLU A 362 -12.95 -3.61 16.80
N ILE A 363 -13.53 -3.07 15.72
CA ILE A 363 -12.80 -2.77 14.49
C ILE A 363 -11.87 -1.56 14.67
N GLU A 364 -12.30 -0.54 15.40
CA GLU A 364 -11.47 0.62 15.70
C GLU A 364 -10.28 0.24 16.59
N ASP A 365 -10.49 -0.63 17.58
CA ASP A 365 -9.41 -1.19 18.40
C ASP A 365 -8.40 -1.96 17.57
N ILE A 366 -8.86 -2.70 16.55
CA ILE A 366 -7.99 -3.39 15.59
C ILE A 366 -7.21 -2.36 14.76
N ARG A 367 -7.85 -1.31 14.25
CA ARG A 367 -7.19 -0.25 13.47
C ARG A 367 -6.07 0.41 14.29
N ILE A 368 -6.36 0.79 15.53
CA ILE A 368 -5.38 1.38 16.46
C ILE A 368 -4.23 0.39 16.69
N PHE A 369 -4.55 -0.89 16.88
CA PHE A 369 -3.57 -1.93 17.08
C PHE A 369 -2.65 -2.11 15.86
N VAL A 370 -3.17 -2.25 14.64
CA VAL A 370 -2.32 -2.46 13.43
C VAL A 370 -1.45 -1.26 13.12
N ASN A 371 -1.94 -0.03 13.35
CA ASN A 371 -1.13 1.19 13.20
C ASN A 371 0.01 1.24 14.22
N LYS A 372 -0.27 0.87 15.48
CA LYS A 372 0.78 0.75 16.51
C LYS A 372 1.80 -0.33 16.12
N GLU A 373 1.33 -1.47 15.61
CA GLU A 373 2.18 -2.60 15.28
C GLU A 373 3.07 -2.36 14.06
N LEU A 374 2.59 -1.62 13.05
CA LEU A 374 3.41 -1.17 11.93
C LEU A 374 4.61 -0.34 12.43
N ASN A 375 4.40 0.58 13.36
CA ASN A 375 5.50 1.33 13.98
C ASN A 375 6.44 0.42 14.77
N ASN A 376 5.89 -0.59 15.45
CA ASN A 376 6.67 -1.55 16.23
C ASN A 376 7.50 -2.53 15.36
N CYS A 377 7.19 -2.70 14.07
CA CYS A 377 7.98 -3.56 13.19
C CYS A 377 9.43 -3.11 13.13
N LYS A 378 9.68 -1.80 13.01
CA LYS A 378 11.02 -1.20 13.04
C LYS A 378 11.77 -1.56 14.32
N VAL A 379 11.13 -1.32 15.47
CA VAL A 379 11.71 -1.55 16.81
C VAL A 379 11.99 -3.04 17.03
N SER A 380 11.07 -3.90 16.62
CA SER A 380 11.23 -5.35 16.73
C SER A 380 12.39 -5.84 15.88
N PHE A 381 12.56 -5.28 14.68
CA PHE A 381 13.65 -5.67 13.81
C PHE A 381 15.02 -5.22 14.33
N GLU A 382 15.10 -4.02 14.89
CA GLU A 382 16.29 -3.53 15.60
C GLU A 382 16.66 -4.44 16.77
N HIS A 383 15.70 -4.78 17.65
CA HIS A 383 15.94 -5.71 18.76
C HIS A 383 16.40 -7.09 18.28
N ALA A 384 15.90 -7.60 17.16
CA ALA A 384 16.32 -8.90 16.64
C ALA A 384 17.80 -8.89 16.22
N VAL A 385 18.24 -7.85 15.51
CA VAL A 385 19.63 -7.70 15.10
C VAL A 385 20.56 -7.53 16.30
N LEU A 386 20.20 -6.68 17.25
CA LEU A 386 21.00 -6.46 18.46
C LEU A 386 21.08 -7.71 19.35
N LEU A 387 19.99 -8.48 19.44
CA LEU A 387 20.00 -9.78 20.09
C LEU A 387 21.02 -10.73 19.43
N ILE A 388 20.92 -10.90 18.11
CA ILE A 388 21.79 -11.82 17.35
C ILE A 388 23.26 -11.40 17.43
N GLU A 389 23.55 -10.10 17.38
CA GLU A 389 24.91 -9.59 17.55
C GLU A 389 25.45 -9.85 18.97
N GLY A 390 24.60 -9.68 19.99
CA GLY A 390 24.95 -9.94 21.38
C GLY A 390 25.33 -11.39 21.67
N LEU A 391 24.76 -12.36 20.95
CA LEU A 391 25.05 -13.79 21.13
C LEU A 391 26.53 -14.14 20.91
N ASN A 392 27.19 -13.44 19.99
CA ASN A 392 28.55 -13.76 19.55
C ASN A 392 29.62 -12.82 20.12
N SER A 393 29.23 -11.84 20.95
CA SER A 393 30.18 -10.89 21.55
C SER A 393 31.01 -11.50 22.70
N ASN A 394 30.84 -12.79 23.00
CA ASN A 394 31.46 -13.52 24.11
C ASN A 394 31.97 -14.93 23.73
N ILE A 395 32.14 -15.20 22.43
CA ILE A 395 33.02 -16.26 21.90
C ILE A 395 34.28 -15.53 21.40
#